data_AF-A0A529L994-F1
#
_entry.id   AF-A0A529L994-F1
#
_cell.length_a   1.000
_cell.length_b   1.000
_cell.length_c   1.000
_cell.angle_alpha   90.00
_cell.angle_beta   90.00
_cell.angle_gamma   90.00
#
_symmetry.space_group_name_H-M   'P 1'
#
loop_
_entity.id
_entity.type
_entity.pdbx_description
1 polymer ?
#
loop_
_entity_poly.entity_id
_entity_poly.type
_entity_poly.pdbx_seq_one_letter_code
_entity_poly.pdbx_strand_id
1 'polypeptide(L)'
;IGRLGPRPTLIEWDTDVPVLDVLLGEAMWADMLTASIMFNRRQVARQAEAAKPRPMSLTPFESVGTSMPVLAAFAAAKAGAAVPVALTPMEGGYDVAA
;
A
#
# COMPACT_ATOMS: atom_id res chain seq x y z
N ILE A 1 47.80 34.89 13.27
CA ILE A 1 46.83 33.85 13.68
C ILE A 1 45.73 34.57 14.46
N GLY A 2 44.62 34.90 13.79
CA GLY A 2 43.64 35.87 14.26
C GLY A 2 42.24 35.26 14.35
N ARG A 3 41.60 35.51 15.49
CA ARG A 3 40.17 35.31 15.83
C ARG A 3 39.60 33.92 15.47
N LEU A 4 39.79 32.97 16.40
CA LEU A 4 38.77 31.94 16.64
C LEU A 4 37.46 32.70 16.92
N GLY A 5 36.37 32.32 16.27
CA GLY A 5 35.07 32.98 16.35
C GLY A 5 34.48 33.00 17.77
N PRO A 6 33.15 33.19 17.92
CA PRO A 6 32.50 33.03 19.22
C PRO A 6 33.01 31.76 19.90
N ARG A 7 33.40 31.85 21.18
CA ARG A 7 33.90 30.70 21.96
C ARG A 7 32.96 29.53 21.71
N PRO A 8 33.43 28.34 21.29
CA PRO A 8 32.56 27.19 21.17
C PRO A 8 31.97 26.94 22.56
N THR A 9 30.69 27.27 22.70
CA THR A 9 29.92 26.92 23.89
C THR A 9 29.82 25.40 23.91
N LEU A 10 30.19 24.81 25.04
CA LEU A 10 29.96 23.40 25.29
C LEU A 10 28.46 23.15 25.08
N ILE A 11 28.12 22.36 24.07
CA ILE A 11 26.75 21.88 23.92
C ILE A 11 26.66 20.74 24.90
N GLU A 12 25.85 20.91 25.94
CA GLU A 12 25.49 19.82 26.83
C GLU A 12 24.61 18.88 26.01
N TRP A 13 25.25 17.85 25.46
CA TRP A 13 24.52 16.71 24.93
C TRP A 13 23.85 16.04 26.12
N ASP A 14 22.59 15.66 25.94
CA ASP A 14 21.69 15.13 26.95
C ASP A 14 22.41 14.21 27.94
N THR A 15 22.37 14.56 29.22
CA THR A 15 23.09 13.83 30.28
C THR A 15 22.26 12.69 30.87
N ASP A 16 20.98 12.60 30.54
CA ASP A 16 20.06 11.57 31.04
C ASP A 16 20.12 10.30 30.17
N VAL A 17 21.33 9.81 29.89
CA VAL A 17 21.53 8.59 29.09
C VAL A 17 21.20 7.35 29.93
N PRO A 18 20.23 6.51 29.50
CA PRO A 18 19.88 5.29 30.23
C PRO A 18 21.01 4.26 30.19
N VAL A 19 20.95 3.27 31.11
CA VAL A 19 21.96 2.21 31.19
C VAL A 19 22.01 1.37 29.90
N LEU A 20 23.18 0.82 29.58
CA LEU A 20 23.44 0.14 28.31
C LEU A 20 22.43 -0.97 27.99
N ASP A 21 22.01 -1.76 28.98
CA ASP A 21 21.07 -2.87 28.75
C ASP A 21 19.69 -2.39 28.26
N VAL A 22 19.25 -1.21 28.70
CA VAL A 22 18.00 -0.59 28.21
C VAL A 22 18.16 -0.18 26.75
N LEU A 23 19.26 0.49 26.41
CA LEU A 23 19.54 0.91 25.03
C LEU A 23 19.62 -0.28 24.07
N LEU A 24 20.28 -1.36 24.50
CA LEU A 24 20.37 -2.59 23.70
C LEU A 24 19.00 -3.26 23.55
N GLY A 25 18.20 -3.29 24.61
CA GLY A 25 16.83 -3.80 24.56
C GLY A 25 15.94 -3.01 23.60
N GLU A 26 15.99 -1.69 23.65
CA GLU A 26 15.22 -0.80 22.76
C GLU A 26 15.68 -0.91 21.30
N ALA A 27 16.99 -0.96 21.07
CA ALA A 27 17.55 -1.15 19.73
C ALA A 27 17.10 -2.48 19.12
N MET A 28 17.13 -3.56 19.91
CA MET A 28 16.64 -4.87 19.48
C MET A 28 15.16 -4.83 19.09
N TRP A 29 14.32 -4.14 19.87
CA TRP A 29 12.89 -3.99 19.55
C TRP A 29 12.68 -3.17 18.28
N ALA A 30 13.42 -2.09 18.09
CA ALA A 30 13.36 -1.28 16.89
C ALA A 30 13.74 -2.08 15.63
N ASP A 31 14.78 -2.90 15.72
CA ASP A 31 15.21 -3.79 14.64
C ASP A 31 14.14 -4.85 14.31
N MET A 32 13.56 -5.47 15.34
CA MET A 32 12.48 -6.45 15.18
C MET A 32 11.25 -5.84 14.49
N LEU A 33 10.83 -4.65 14.92
CA LEU A 33 9.69 -3.93 14.33
C LEU A 33 9.98 -3.54 12.88
N THR A 34 11.19 -3.06 12.59
CA THR A 34 11.62 -2.71 11.23
C THR A 34 11.59 -3.93 10.32
N ALA A 35 12.12 -5.06 10.77
CA ALA A 35 12.10 -6.31 10.02
C ALA A 35 10.67 -6.78 9.73
N SER A 36 9.77 -6.70 10.72
CA SER A 36 8.36 -7.06 10.58
C SER A 36 7.64 -6.21 9.52
N ILE A 37 7.83 -4.89 9.56
CA ILE A 37 7.23 -3.96 8.58
C ILE A 37 7.76 -4.27 7.17
N MET A 38 9.06 -4.49 7.02
CA MET A 38 9.67 -4.78 5.72
C MET A 38 9.21 -6.13 5.17
N PHE A 39 9.03 -7.13 6.03
CA PHE A 39 8.48 -8.42 5.64
C PHE A 39 7.05 -8.30 5.13
N ASN A 40 6.18 -7.60 5.87
CA ASN A 40 4.78 -7.36 5.46
C ASN A 40 4.73 -6.65 4.10
N ARG A 41 5.51 -5.58 3.92
CA ARG A 41 5.56 -4.82 2.66
C ARG A 41 5.93 -5.69 1.47
N ARG A 42 6.90 -6.61 1.63
CA ARG A 42 7.28 -7.57 0.58
C ARG A 42 6.16 -8.55 0.29
N GLN A 43 5.44 -9.01 1.30
CA GLN A 43 4.29 -9.90 1.10
C GLN A 43 3.17 -9.20 0.32
N VAL A 44 2.83 -7.96 0.67
CA VAL A 44 1.82 -7.17 -0.05
C VAL A 44 2.23 -6.97 -1.51
N ALA A 45 3.49 -6.64 -1.79
CA ALA A 45 3.98 -6.50 -3.16
C ALA A 45 3.89 -7.80 -3.97
N ARG A 46 4.20 -8.94 -3.35
CA ARG A 46 4.06 -10.27 -3.99
C ARG A 46 2.60 -10.61 -4.27
N GLN A 47 1.70 -10.32 -3.33
CA GLN A 47 0.27 -10.54 -3.53
C GLN A 47 -0.29 -9.63 -4.63
N ALA A 48 0.15 -8.37 -4.71
CA ALA A 48 -0.25 -7.46 -5.79
C ALA A 48 0.23 -7.95 -7.16
N GLU A 49 1.45 -8.50 -7.26
CA GLU A 49 1.96 -9.08 -8.50
C GLU A 49 1.19 -10.35 -8.88
N ALA A 50 0.86 -11.21 -7.91
CA ALA A 50 0.05 -12.40 -8.13
C ALA A 50 -1.41 -12.07 -8.50
N ALA A 51 -1.95 -10.96 -7.99
CA ALA A 51 -3.28 -10.47 -8.29
C ALA A 51 -3.37 -9.69 -9.60
N LYS A 52 -2.23 -9.41 -10.26
CA LYS A 52 -2.23 -8.74 -11.56
C LYS A 52 -2.91 -9.65 -12.58
N PRO A 53 -4.07 -9.26 -13.15
CA PRO A 53 -4.72 -10.07 -14.15
C PRO A 53 -3.76 -10.22 -15.33
N ARG A 54 -3.45 -11.46 -15.71
CA ARG A 54 -2.73 -11.77 -16.94
C ARG A 54 -3.46 -11.02 -18.05
N PRO A 55 -2.79 -10.17 -18.86
CA PRO A 55 -3.46 -9.49 -19.95
C PRO A 55 -3.98 -10.59 -20.86
N MET A 56 -5.30 -10.83 -20.78
CA MET A 56 -5.99 -11.69 -21.72
C MET A 56 -5.81 -10.98 -23.04
N SER A 57 -5.08 -11.60 -23.97
CA SER A 57 -4.96 -11.08 -25.32
C SER A 57 -6.39 -11.04 -25.88
N LEU A 58 -6.98 -9.85 -25.86
CA LEU A 58 -8.25 -9.59 -26.53
C LEU A 58 -7.98 -9.82 -28.01
N THR A 59 -8.31 -11.02 -28.51
CA THR A 59 -8.36 -11.26 -29.94
C THR A 59 -9.31 -10.22 -30.53
N PRO A 60 -8.92 -9.49 -31.59
CA PRO A 60 -9.82 -8.57 -32.26
C PRO A 60 -11.04 -9.37 -32.70
N PHE A 61 -12.21 -9.01 -32.18
CA PHE A 61 -13.47 -9.62 -32.57
C PHE A 61 -13.64 -9.42 -34.09
N GLU A 62 -13.70 -10.52 -34.84
CA GLU A 62 -14.01 -10.47 -36.27
C GLU A 62 -15.37 -9.80 -36.46
N SER A 63 -15.35 -8.65 -37.13
CA SER A 63 -16.53 -7.90 -37.53
C SER A 63 -17.27 -8.67 -38.61
N VAL A 64 -18.13 -9.60 -38.20
CA VAL A 64 -19.15 -10.15 -39.10
C VAL A 64 -20.30 -9.15 -39.14
N GLY A 65 -20.30 -8.32 -40.19
CA GLY A 65 -21.54 -7.85 -40.80
C GLY A 65 -22.17 -6.56 -40.29
N THR A 66 -21.41 -5.54 -39.86
CA THR A 66 -21.92 -4.16 -39.85
C THR A 66 -20.81 -3.17 -40.18
N SER A 67 -20.81 -2.63 -41.40
CA SER A 67 -19.75 -1.73 -41.92
C SER A 67 -19.80 -0.30 -41.38
N MET A 68 -20.41 -0.09 -40.20
CA MET A 68 -20.70 1.24 -39.68
C MET A 68 -20.27 1.33 -38.21
N PRO A 69 -19.13 1.97 -37.90
CA PRO A 69 -18.58 2.02 -36.55
C PRO A 69 -19.52 2.67 -35.53
N VAL A 70 -20.38 3.59 -35.98
CA VAL A 70 -21.40 4.26 -35.16
C VAL A 70 -22.47 3.29 -34.65
N LEU A 71 -22.92 2.34 -35.49
CA LEU A 71 -23.93 1.35 -35.11
C LEU A 71 -23.38 0.34 -34.10
N ALA A 72 -22.10 -0.03 -34.23
CA ALA A 72 -21.41 -0.89 -33.28
C ALA A 72 -21.29 -0.24 -31.89
N ALA A 73 -20.92 1.04 -31.82
CA ALA A 73 -20.86 1.78 -30.55
C ALA A 73 -22.23 1.86 -29.86
N PHE A 74 -23.31 2.09 -30.63
CA PHE A 74 -24.67 2.17 -30.08
C PHE A 74 -25.16 0.81 -29.55
N ALA A 75 -24.88 -0.29 -30.26
CA ALA A 75 -25.20 -1.64 -29.79
C ALA A 75 -24.43 -1.99 -28.51
N ALA A 76 -23.14 -1.63 -28.44
CA ALA A 76 -22.32 -1.82 -27.24
C ALA A 76 -22.86 -1.04 -26.02
N ALA A 77 -23.26 0.22 -26.22
CA ALA A 77 -23.85 1.04 -25.16
C ALA A 77 -25.20 0.47 -24.67
N LYS A 78 -26.02 -0.09 -25.58
CA LYS A 78 -27.30 -0.72 -25.23
C LYS A 78 -27.12 -2.02 -24.42
N ALA A 79 -26.05 -2.77 -24.69
CA ALA A 79 -25.76 -4.03 -23.99
C ALA A 79 -25.14 -3.82 -22.59
N GLY A 80 -24.57 -2.64 -22.30
CA GLY A 80 -23.92 -2.34 -21.02
C GLY A 80 -24.86 -1.98 -19.84
N ALA A 81 -26.18 -1.89 -20.06
CA ALA A 81 -27.15 -1.47 -19.05
C ALA A 81 -27.64 -2.62 -18.14
N ALA A 82 -26.76 -3.53 -17.74
CA ALA A 82 -27.00 -4.47 -16.65
C ALA A 82 -26.05 -4.11 -15.51
N VAL A 83 -26.52 -3.23 -14.61
CA VAL A 83 -25.86 -2.96 -13.33
C VAL A 83 -26.02 -4.19 -12.44
N PRO A 84 -24.96 -4.85 -11.95
CA PRO A 84 -25.10 -5.63 -10.75
C PRO A 84 -25.11 -4.64 -9.58
N VAL A 85 -26.30 -4.24 -9.14
CA VAL A 85 -26.50 -3.72 -7.79
C VAL A 85 -26.24 -4.90 -6.85
N ALA A 86 -25.00 -5.04 -6.41
CA ALA A 86 -24.66 -5.92 -5.30
C ALA A 86 -24.84 -5.12 -4.00
N LEU A 87 -26.07 -5.05 -3.51
CA LEU A 87 -26.36 -4.71 -2.12
C LEU A 87 -26.03 -5.93 -1.26
N THR A 88 -25.03 -5.82 -0.39
CA THR A 88 -24.97 -6.64 0.82
C THR A 88 -24.64 -5.72 2.01
N PRO A 89 -25.57 -5.55 2.97
CA PRO A 89 -25.20 -5.17 4.32
C PRO A 89 -24.95 -6.48 5.08
N MET A 90 -23.71 -6.76 5.44
CA MET A 90 -23.43 -7.71 6.51
C MET A 90 -22.87 -6.94 7.69
N GLU A 91 -23.78 -6.55 8.59
CA GLU A 91 -23.46 -6.32 9.99
C GLU A 91 -22.79 -7.58 10.56
N GLY A 92 -21.61 -7.41 11.12
CA GLY A 92 -20.96 -8.38 11.98
C GLY A 92 -20.56 -7.67 13.26
N GLY A 93 -21.45 -7.67 14.25
CA GLY A 93 -21.17 -7.18 15.59
C GLY A 93 -20.15 -8.08 16.30
N TYR A 94 -19.25 -7.47 17.07
CA TYR A 94 -18.44 -8.16 18.06
C TYR A 94 -19.00 -7.82 19.44
N ASP A 95 -19.52 -8.83 20.14
CA ASP A 95 -19.86 -8.74 21.56
C ASP A 95 -18.57 -8.62 22.37
N VAL A 96 -18.48 -7.56 23.15
CA VAL A 96 -17.47 -7.40 24.21
C VAL A 96 -17.96 -8.19 25.42
N ALA A 97 -17.34 -9.34 25.69
CA ALA A 97 -17.47 -9.99 26.98
C ALA A 97 -16.57 -9.26 27.99
N ALA A 98 -17.21 -8.90 29.11
CA ALA A 98 -16.72 -8.10 30.22
C ALA A 98 -15.55 -8.72 31.01
#